data_AF-A0AAV2D6J4-F1
#
_entry.id   AF-A0AAV2D6J4-F1
#
_cell.length_a   1.000
_cell.length_b   1.000
_cell.length_c   1.000
_cell.angle_alpha   90.00
_cell.angle_beta   90.00
_cell.angle_gamma   90.00
#
_symmetry.space_group_name_H-M   'P 1'
#
loop_
_entity.id
_entity.type
_entity.pdbx_description
1 polymer ?
#
loop_
_entity_poly.entity_id
_entity_poly.type
_entity_poly.pdbx_seq_one_letter_code
_entity_poly.pdbx_strand_id
1 'polypeptide(L)'
;MKFQVDSGEKILLRVINAAMNQELFFAVANHKLTVVEADASYTKPFTTSVIMVGPGQTTNVLLTADQTPGRYYMAARAYQTAQNAAFDNTTTTAILEYDSAPCNAKNGKQKSFPLAPVLPQLPAFNDTNTARAFISQVKGLKSKGKVPTKIDKSLFFTVGLGLINCTNPNSPRCQGPNGTRFTASINNISFVFPRRNSLMQAYLQGQQGVFTTDFPSSPLVKFDYTGNVSRGLWQPVHGTKLVKLKYGANVQIVLQDTSIVTTEEHPMHIHGYNFYVVGMGTGNFNPAKDPANFNLIDPPHRNTIGTPPGGWVAVRFVADNPGIWLLHCHIDSHLTWGLATALLVENGVGTLQSVLSPPLDLPRC
;
A
#
# COMPACT_ATOMS: atom_id res chain seq x y z
N MET A 1 -3.59 24.94 5.62
CA MET A 1 -2.55 25.20 4.60
C MET A 1 -3.17 25.93 3.40
N LYS A 2 -2.45 26.82 2.73
CA LYS A 2 -2.92 27.60 1.57
C LYS A 2 -1.92 27.51 0.42
N PHE A 3 -2.42 27.47 -0.81
CA PHE A 3 -1.64 27.42 -2.05
C PHE A 3 -2.20 28.47 -3.00
N GLN A 4 -1.35 29.43 -3.40
CA GLN A 4 -1.72 30.47 -4.35
C GLN A 4 -1.48 29.99 -5.79
N VAL A 5 -2.36 30.40 -6.71
CA VAL A 5 -2.29 30.01 -8.12
C VAL A 5 -2.72 31.16 -9.03
N ASP A 6 -2.07 31.25 -10.19
CA ASP A 6 -2.51 32.15 -11.27
C ASP A 6 -3.59 31.48 -12.14
N SER A 7 -4.49 32.28 -12.71
CA SER A 7 -5.50 31.75 -13.63
C SER A 7 -4.84 31.18 -14.90
N GLY A 8 -5.18 29.96 -15.26
CA GLY A 8 -4.58 29.21 -16.36
C GLY A 8 -3.27 28.49 -16.02
N GLU A 9 -2.73 28.66 -14.80
CA GLU A 9 -1.51 27.99 -14.36
C GLU A 9 -1.69 26.46 -14.31
N LYS A 10 -0.65 25.72 -14.70
CA LYS A 10 -0.59 24.26 -14.56
C LYS A 10 0.36 23.89 -13.43
N ILE A 11 -0.15 23.16 -12.45
CA ILE A 11 0.54 22.85 -11.21
C ILE A 11 0.69 21.33 -11.10
N LEU A 12 1.89 20.89 -10.71
CA LEU A 12 2.15 19.50 -10.35
C LEU A 12 1.98 19.32 -8.84
N LEU A 13 0.87 18.72 -8.42
CA LEU A 13 0.67 18.32 -7.03
C LEU A 13 1.32 16.96 -6.80
N ARG A 14 2.30 16.91 -5.89
CA ARG A 14 2.97 15.67 -5.46
C ARG A 14 2.29 15.16 -4.19
N VAL A 15 1.30 14.29 -4.36
CA VAL A 15 0.50 13.78 -3.25
C VAL A 15 1.20 12.59 -2.63
N ILE A 16 1.45 12.65 -1.32
CA ILE A 16 2.12 11.61 -0.54
C ILE A 16 1.17 11.24 0.60
N ASN A 17 0.81 9.96 0.71
CA ASN A 17 0.12 9.49 1.89
C ASN A 17 1.13 9.01 2.94
N ALA A 18 1.42 9.90 3.89
CA ALA A 18 2.24 9.64 5.06
C ALA A 18 1.40 9.34 6.32
N ALA A 19 0.10 9.04 6.16
CA ALA A 19 -0.74 8.59 7.26
C ALA A 19 -0.31 7.19 7.71
N MET A 20 -0.49 6.91 9.00
CA MET A 20 -0.07 5.64 9.58
C MET A 20 -1.05 4.49 9.33
N ASN A 21 -2.35 4.77 9.21
CA ASN A 21 -3.38 3.73 9.33
C ASN A 21 -4.53 3.82 8.32
N GLN A 22 -4.51 4.75 7.36
CA GLN A 22 -5.65 4.94 6.45
C GLN A 22 -5.21 5.26 5.03
N GLU A 23 -5.79 4.55 4.07
CA GLU A 23 -5.93 5.00 2.69
C GLU A 23 -6.77 6.27 2.67
N LEU A 24 -6.50 7.16 1.71
CA LEU A 24 -7.18 8.44 1.60
C LEU A 24 -7.72 8.65 0.19
N PHE A 25 -9.00 9.01 0.12
CA PHE A 25 -9.51 9.74 -1.04
C PHE A 25 -9.02 11.18 -0.98
N PHE A 26 -8.54 11.71 -2.10
CA PHE A 26 -8.13 13.11 -2.24
C PHE A 26 -8.77 13.74 -3.48
N ALA A 27 -9.30 14.95 -3.31
CA ALA A 27 -9.92 15.72 -4.39
C ALA A 27 -9.71 17.23 -4.19
N VAL A 28 -9.86 17.99 -5.28
CA VAL A 28 -9.82 19.45 -5.28
C VAL A 28 -11.14 19.97 -5.84
N ALA A 29 -11.83 20.83 -5.09
CA ALA A 29 -13.17 21.30 -5.46
C ALA A 29 -13.16 21.93 -6.86
N ASN A 30 -14.07 21.48 -7.71
CA ASN A 30 -14.25 21.91 -9.11
C ASN A 30 -13.04 21.74 -10.05
N HIS A 31 -11.95 21.10 -9.61
CA HIS A 31 -10.79 20.87 -10.46
C HIS A 31 -10.64 19.38 -10.78
N LYS A 32 -10.27 19.07 -12.02
CA LYS A 32 -9.87 17.72 -12.41
C LYS A 32 -8.36 17.53 -12.19
N LEU A 33 -7.98 16.30 -11.92
CA LEU A 33 -6.63 15.86 -11.62
C LEU A 33 -6.17 14.91 -12.72
N THR A 34 -5.11 15.28 -13.44
CA THR A 34 -4.50 14.40 -14.44
C THR A 34 -3.34 13.65 -13.83
N VAL A 35 -3.51 12.36 -13.56
CA VAL A 35 -2.47 11.50 -12.97
C VAL A 35 -1.37 11.28 -13.98
N VAL A 36 -0.12 11.54 -13.61
CA VAL A 36 1.05 11.42 -14.51
C VAL A 36 2.16 10.55 -13.94
N GLU A 37 2.15 10.27 -12.64
CA GLU A 37 3.18 9.48 -11.97
C GLU A 37 2.58 8.77 -10.75
N ALA A 38 3.04 7.55 -10.48
CA ALA A 38 2.76 6.80 -9.27
C ALA A 38 4.05 6.12 -8.81
N ASP A 39 4.42 6.30 -7.53
CA ASP A 39 5.61 5.71 -6.90
C ASP A 39 6.90 5.91 -7.73
N ALA A 40 7.17 7.16 -8.11
CA ALA A 40 8.30 7.57 -8.96
C ALA A 40 8.35 6.92 -10.36
N SER A 41 7.26 6.29 -10.80
CA SER A 41 7.12 5.72 -12.14
C SER A 41 6.05 6.46 -12.93
N TYR A 42 6.41 6.96 -14.11
CA TYR A 42 5.46 7.64 -14.97
C TYR A 42 4.32 6.72 -15.42
N THR A 43 3.10 7.26 -15.43
CA THR A 43 1.90 6.56 -15.85
C THR A 43 1.43 7.05 -17.22
N LYS A 44 0.60 6.26 -17.91
CA LYS A 44 -0.21 6.81 -19.01
C LYS A 44 -1.15 7.86 -18.41
N PRO A 45 -1.11 9.12 -18.88
CA PRO A 45 -1.94 10.15 -18.28
C PRO A 45 -3.42 9.84 -18.40
N PHE A 46 -4.16 10.01 -17.31
CA PHE A 46 -5.61 9.96 -17.29
C PHE A 46 -6.16 10.98 -16.30
N THR A 47 -7.36 11.47 -16.56
CA THR A 47 -7.96 12.56 -15.79
C THR A 47 -9.11 12.03 -14.92
N THR A 48 -9.11 12.39 -13.64
CA THR A 48 -10.11 12.00 -12.64
C THR A 48 -10.49 13.19 -11.75
N SER A 49 -11.61 13.13 -11.03
CA SER A 49 -11.96 14.11 -9.99
C SER A 49 -11.47 13.71 -8.59
N VAL A 50 -11.12 12.45 -8.40
CA VAL A 50 -10.68 11.91 -7.11
C VAL A 50 -9.58 10.88 -7.35
N ILE A 51 -8.58 10.90 -6.48
CA ILE A 51 -7.55 9.86 -6.40
C ILE A 51 -7.70 9.08 -5.10
N MET A 52 -7.25 7.83 -5.10
CA MET A 52 -7.10 7.02 -3.89
C MET A 52 -5.61 6.77 -3.69
N VAL A 53 -5.08 7.08 -2.51
CA VAL A 53 -3.67 6.90 -2.18
C VAL A 53 -3.56 6.15 -0.86
N GLY A 54 -2.95 4.97 -0.85
CA GLY A 54 -2.66 4.21 0.36
C GLY A 54 -1.38 4.69 1.07
N PRO A 55 -1.23 4.44 2.38
CA PRO A 55 0.01 4.70 3.10
C PRO A 55 1.23 4.16 2.35
N GLY A 56 2.29 4.97 2.24
CA GLY A 56 3.51 4.62 1.49
C GLY A 56 3.44 4.89 -0.02
N GLN A 57 2.26 5.12 -0.58
CA GLN A 57 2.13 5.50 -1.99
C GLN A 57 2.35 7.00 -2.21
N THR A 58 2.84 7.30 -3.42
CA THR A 58 2.87 8.66 -3.96
C THR A 58 2.15 8.71 -5.30
N THR A 59 1.47 9.80 -5.57
CA THR A 59 0.76 10.04 -6.83
C THR A 59 0.95 11.50 -7.24
N ASN A 60 1.58 11.74 -8.38
CA ASN A 60 1.68 13.08 -8.92
C ASN A 60 0.54 13.35 -9.89
N VAL A 61 -0.12 14.49 -9.71
CA VAL A 61 -1.24 14.92 -10.55
C VAL A 61 -1.01 16.34 -11.08
N LEU A 62 -1.33 16.55 -12.34
CA LEU A 62 -1.43 17.89 -12.92
C LEU A 62 -2.84 18.44 -12.66
N LEU A 63 -2.89 19.66 -12.15
CA LEU A 63 -4.09 20.47 -12.01
C LEU A 63 -3.91 21.73 -12.85
N THR A 64 -4.96 22.14 -13.58
CA THR A 64 -4.99 23.42 -14.28
C THR A 64 -5.92 24.36 -13.52
N ALA A 65 -5.47 25.57 -13.19
CA ALA A 65 -6.26 26.59 -12.50
C ALA A 65 -7.23 27.28 -13.48
N ASP A 66 -8.21 26.53 -13.97
CA ASP A 66 -9.14 26.91 -15.03
C ASP A 66 -10.53 27.36 -14.53
N GLN A 67 -10.72 27.47 -13.22
CA GLN A 67 -11.98 27.89 -12.60
C GLN A 67 -12.04 29.41 -12.43
N THR A 68 -13.24 29.94 -12.17
CA THR A 68 -13.43 31.35 -11.81
C THR A 68 -12.53 31.72 -10.62
N PRO A 69 -11.79 32.84 -10.66
CA PRO A 69 -10.93 33.23 -9.55
C PRO A 69 -11.65 33.24 -8.20
N GLY A 70 -11.19 32.41 -7.27
CA GLY A 70 -11.87 32.14 -6.01
C GLY A 70 -11.06 31.24 -5.08
N ARG A 71 -11.74 30.62 -4.12
CA ARG A 71 -11.12 29.71 -3.13
C ARG A 71 -11.78 28.35 -3.19
N TYR A 72 -10.95 27.31 -3.26
CA TYR A 72 -11.39 25.93 -3.43
C TYR A 72 -10.71 25.04 -2.39
N TYR A 73 -11.47 24.22 -1.67
CA TYR A 73 -10.83 23.24 -0.80
C TYR A 73 -10.19 22.13 -1.62
N MET A 74 -8.95 21.83 -1.28
CA MET A 74 -8.39 20.49 -1.40
C MET A 74 -8.79 19.73 -0.14
N ALA A 75 -9.32 18.53 -0.29
CA ALA A 75 -9.78 17.76 0.85
C ALA A 75 -9.38 16.30 0.72
N ALA A 76 -9.11 15.67 1.87
CA ALA A 76 -8.90 14.24 1.96
C ALA A 76 -9.73 13.62 3.10
N ARG A 77 -10.21 12.39 2.86
CA ARG A 77 -10.96 11.57 3.83
C ARG A 77 -10.51 10.11 3.73
N ALA A 78 -10.57 9.40 4.85
CA ALA A 78 -10.32 7.97 4.94
C ALA A 78 -11.13 7.16 3.92
N TYR A 79 -10.48 6.17 3.32
CA TYR A 79 -11.10 4.99 2.74
C TYR A 79 -10.90 3.83 3.72
N GLN A 80 -11.99 3.25 4.22
CA GLN A 80 -11.97 2.24 5.28
C GLN A 80 -13.07 1.21 5.06
N THR A 81 -12.71 -0.07 4.97
CA THR A 81 -13.62 -1.18 4.69
C THR A 81 -13.74 -2.22 5.80
N ALA A 82 -12.81 -2.23 6.75
CA ALA A 82 -12.85 -3.07 7.93
C ALA A 82 -14.13 -2.82 8.72
N GLN A 83 -14.91 -3.89 8.90
CA GLN A 83 -16.15 -3.82 9.65
C GLN A 83 -15.88 -3.74 11.14
N ASN A 84 -16.60 -2.84 11.82
CA ASN A 84 -16.51 -2.62 13.26
C ASN A 84 -15.12 -2.18 13.77
N ALA A 85 -14.26 -1.68 12.88
CA ALA A 85 -13.01 -1.03 13.24
C ALA A 85 -13.26 0.47 13.44
N ALA A 86 -12.83 0.99 14.59
CA ALA A 86 -12.85 2.44 14.82
C ALA A 86 -11.76 3.12 13.98
N PHE A 87 -12.08 4.25 13.38
CA PHE A 87 -11.15 5.05 12.59
C PHE A 87 -11.45 6.55 12.74
N ASP A 88 -10.48 7.39 12.43
CA ASP A 88 -10.67 8.83 12.33
C ASP A 88 -11.42 9.14 11.02
N ASN A 89 -12.71 9.48 11.13
CA ASN A 89 -13.57 9.83 10.01
C ASN A 89 -13.65 11.36 9.77
N THR A 90 -12.71 12.12 10.30
CA THR A 90 -12.62 13.55 10.00
C THR A 90 -12.15 13.77 8.56
N THR A 91 -12.46 14.95 8.01
CA THR A 91 -11.97 15.38 6.70
C THR A 91 -10.92 16.46 6.90
N THR A 92 -9.72 16.23 6.37
CA THR A 92 -8.65 17.25 6.38
C THR A 92 -8.79 18.15 5.16
N THR A 93 -8.45 19.43 5.30
CA THR A 93 -8.59 20.42 4.23
C THR A 93 -7.40 21.35 4.10
N ALA A 94 -7.14 21.78 2.86
CA ALA A 94 -6.25 22.88 2.51
C ALA A 94 -6.95 23.75 1.46
N ILE A 95 -6.49 24.98 1.25
CA ILE A 95 -7.13 25.94 0.33
C ILE A 95 -6.24 26.15 -0.89
N LEU A 96 -6.80 25.96 -2.08
CA LEU A 96 -6.31 26.48 -3.34
C LEU A 96 -6.95 27.86 -3.57
N GLU A 97 -6.15 28.92 -3.62
CA GLU A 97 -6.60 30.31 -3.70
C GLU A 97 -6.04 30.93 -4.98
N TYR A 98 -6.90 31.52 -5.80
CA TYR A 98 -6.46 32.22 -7.00
C TYR A 98 -5.95 33.61 -6.59
N ASP A 99 -4.79 34.03 -7.09
CA ASP A 99 -4.23 35.35 -6.75
C ASP A 99 -5.12 36.51 -7.22
N SER A 100 -5.84 36.29 -8.33
CA SER A 100 -6.85 37.23 -8.85
C SER A 100 -8.21 37.11 -8.17
N ALA A 101 -8.35 36.28 -7.14
CA ALA A 101 -9.61 36.15 -6.40
C ALA A 101 -9.99 37.52 -5.80
N PRO A 102 -11.28 37.91 -5.86
CA PRO A 102 -11.73 39.17 -5.27
C PRO A 102 -11.42 39.20 -3.77
N CYS A 103 -10.46 40.03 -3.36
CA CYS A 103 -10.16 40.27 -1.95
C CYS A 103 -11.32 41.02 -1.28
N ASN A 104 -11.55 40.78 0.01
CA ASN A 104 -12.34 41.70 0.83
C ASN A 104 -11.75 43.11 0.67
N ALA A 105 -12.51 44.00 0.02
CA ALA A 105 -12.10 45.38 -0.16
C ALA A 105 -11.91 46.01 1.23
N LYS A 106 -10.68 46.44 1.55
CA LYS A 106 -10.43 47.30 2.72
C LYS A 106 -11.16 48.64 2.66
N ASN A 107 -11.83 48.98 1.55
CA ASN A 107 -12.56 50.22 1.34
C ASN A 107 -13.94 49.99 0.70
N GLY A 108 -14.94 49.66 1.52
CA GLY A 108 -16.29 50.24 1.44
C GLY A 108 -17.17 50.07 0.18
N LYS A 109 -16.86 49.25 -0.83
CA LYS A 109 -17.80 48.96 -1.93
C LYS A 109 -17.92 47.45 -2.19
N GLN A 110 -19.03 46.88 -1.72
CA GLN A 110 -19.40 45.47 -1.79
C GLN A 110 -19.61 44.98 -3.23
N LYS A 111 -18.95 43.88 -3.59
CA LYS A 111 -19.63 42.76 -4.24
C LYS A 111 -19.54 41.57 -3.29
N SER A 112 -20.67 41.20 -2.70
CA SER A 112 -20.78 40.07 -1.78
C SER A 112 -20.66 38.76 -2.56
N PHE A 113 -19.47 38.18 -2.59
CA PHE A 113 -19.28 36.80 -3.01
C PHE A 113 -19.04 35.94 -1.76
N PRO A 114 -19.56 34.70 -1.71
CA PRO A 114 -19.31 33.84 -0.56
C PRO A 114 -17.80 33.56 -0.51
N LEU A 115 -17.13 34.17 0.47
CA LEU A 115 -15.71 33.97 0.72
C LEU A 115 -15.41 32.49 1.08
N ALA A 116 -16.38 31.72 1.57
CA ALA A 116 -16.12 30.36 2.04
C ALA A 116 -15.64 29.46 0.88
N PRO A 117 -14.49 28.76 1.02
CA PRO A 117 -14.04 27.82 0.01
C PRO A 117 -15.06 26.68 -0.16
N VAL A 118 -15.27 26.23 -1.40
CA VAL A 118 -16.18 25.12 -1.71
C VAL A 118 -15.50 23.80 -1.37
N LEU A 119 -16.20 22.88 -0.71
CA LEU A 119 -15.73 21.51 -0.45
C LEU A 119 -15.94 20.63 -1.70
N PRO A 120 -14.96 19.79 -2.08
CA PRO A 120 -15.18 18.80 -3.12
C PRO A 120 -16.14 17.72 -2.64
N GLN A 121 -16.87 17.11 -3.58
CA GLN A 121 -17.62 15.89 -3.30
C GLN A 121 -16.63 14.71 -3.14
N LEU A 122 -16.40 14.28 -1.91
CA LEU A 122 -15.59 13.09 -1.62
C LEU A 122 -16.46 11.81 -1.64
N PRO A 123 -15.94 10.68 -2.16
CA PRO A 123 -16.62 9.37 -2.12
C PRO A 123 -16.75 8.87 -0.69
N ALA A 124 -17.86 8.24 -0.32
CA ALA A 124 -18.09 7.70 1.03
C ALA A 124 -16.89 6.87 1.51
N PHE A 125 -16.61 6.86 2.81
CA PHE A 125 -15.40 6.21 3.34
C PHE A 125 -15.33 4.72 2.98
N ASN A 126 -16.46 4.06 2.75
CA ASN A 126 -16.54 2.65 2.36
C ASN A 126 -16.78 2.44 0.85
N ASP A 127 -16.64 3.48 0.01
CA ASP A 127 -16.86 3.41 -1.44
C ASP A 127 -15.72 2.70 -2.16
N THR A 128 -15.76 1.37 -2.05
CA THR A 128 -14.79 0.46 -2.65
C THR A 128 -14.84 0.48 -4.18
N ASN A 129 -15.99 0.83 -4.78
CA ASN A 129 -16.11 0.91 -6.23
C ASN A 129 -15.28 2.06 -6.78
N THR A 130 -15.31 3.23 -6.12
CA THR A 130 -14.50 4.38 -6.51
C THR A 130 -13.00 4.10 -6.31
N ALA A 131 -12.61 3.46 -5.20
CA ALA A 131 -11.22 3.05 -4.97
C ALA A 131 -10.70 2.12 -6.09
N ARG A 132 -11.45 1.04 -6.41
CA ARG A 132 -11.09 0.12 -7.50
C ARG A 132 -11.07 0.81 -8.87
N ALA A 133 -12.03 1.69 -9.15
CA ALA A 133 -12.10 2.43 -10.41
C ALA A 133 -10.88 3.33 -10.61
N PHE A 134 -10.37 3.96 -9.56
CA PHE A 134 -9.12 4.71 -9.62
C PHE A 134 -7.92 3.79 -9.92
N ILE A 135 -7.74 2.73 -9.12
CA ILE A 135 -6.59 1.83 -9.23
C ILE A 135 -6.51 1.19 -10.62
N SER A 136 -7.64 0.74 -11.17
CA SER A 136 -7.71 0.08 -12.50
C SER A 136 -7.37 0.99 -13.68
N GLN A 137 -7.42 2.32 -13.50
CA GLN A 137 -7.03 3.27 -14.54
C GLN A 137 -5.51 3.51 -14.58
N VAL A 138 -4.78 3.20 -13.50
CA VAL A 138 -3.34 3.41 -13.44
C VAL A 138 -2.63 2.38 -14.33
N LYS A 139 -2.02 2.85 -15.41
CA LYS A 139 -1.24 2.04 -16.35
C LYS A 139 0.17 2.62 -16.48
N GLY A 140 1.17 1.77 -16.64
CA GLY A 140 2.55 2.20 -16.89
C GLY A 140 2.69 2.82 -18.28
N LEU A 141 3.63 3.76 -18.45
CA LEU A 141 4.13 4.08 -19.79
C LEU A 141 4.76 2.82 -20.42
N LYS A 142 4.68 2.67 -21.76
CA LYS A 142 5.26 1.52 -22.49
C LYS A 142 6.62 1.17 -21.89
N SER A 143 6.70 0.02 -21.25
CA SER A 143 7.76 -0.26 -20.28
C SER A 143 9.10 -0.37 -21.02
N LYS A 144 10.08 0.48 -20.64
CA LYS A 144 11.48 0.31 -21.05
C LYS A 144 12.13 -0.93 -20.41
N GLY A 145 11.42 -1.65 -19.55
CA GLY A 145 11.78 -2.95 -18.96
C GLY A 145 10.72 -4.02 -19.27
N LYS A 146 11.14 -5.26 -19.48
CA LYS A 146 10.23 -6.37 -19.80
C LYS A 146 9.53 -6.83 -18.53
N VAL A 147 8.20 -6.75 -18.48
CA VAL A 147 7.39 -7.45 -17.47
C VAL A 147 7.78 -8.93 -17.53
N PRO A 148 8.20 -9.56 -16.41
CA PRO A 148 8.57 -10.97 -16.42
C PRO A 148 7.40 -11.84 -16.92
N THR A 149 7.62 -12.59 -18.01
CA THR A 149 6.61 -13.49 -18.59
C THR A 149 6.83 -14.94 -18.17
N LYS A 150 8.09 -15.38 -18.10
CA LYS A 150 8.49 -16.64 -17.48
C LYS A 150 8.67 -16.41 -15.99
N ILE A 151 8.06 -17.26 -15.16
CA ILE A 151 8.13 -17.18 -13.71
C ILE A 151 9.00 -18.31 -13.17
N ASP A 152 10.06 -17.95 -12.44
CA ASP A 152 10.96 -18.91 -11.81
C ASP A 152 10.53 -19.22 -10.36
N LYS A 153 9.91 -18.25 -9.69
CA LYS A 153 9.35 -18.41 -8.34
C LYS A 153 7.95 -17.83 -8.26
N SER A 154 6.95 -18.68 -8.03
CA SER A 154 5.57 -18.26 -7.76
C SER A 154 5.28 -18.38 -6.27
N LEU A 155 4.72 -17.32 -5.70
CA LEU A 155 4.37 -17.18 -4.29
C LEU A 155 2.89 -16.80 -4.18
N PHE A 156 2.19 -17.44 -3.25
CA PHE A 156 0.80 -17.15 -2.91
C PHE A 156 0.73 -16.85 -1.42
N PHE A 157 0.41 -15.62 -1.08
CA PHE A 157 0.45 -15.07 0.26
C PHE A 157 -0.95 -14.66 0.68
N THR A 158 -1.55 -15.39 1.61
CA THR A 158 -2.72 -14.88 2.32
C THR A 158 -2.27 -13.77 3.25
N VAL A 159 -2.93 -12.62 3.19
CA VAL A 159 -2.68 -11.45 4.04
C VAL A 159 -3.95 -11.15 4.82
N GLY A 160 -3.80 -10.71 6.06
CA GLY A 160 -4.96 -10.35 6.87
C GLY A 160 -4.67 -10.31 8.36
N LEU A 161 -5.71 -9.99 9.10
CA LEU A 161 -5.71 -9.95 10.55
C LEU A 161 -5.86 -11.35 11.16
N GLY A 162 -5.70 -11.41 12.48
CA GLY A 162 -5.94 -12.60 13.29
C GLY A 162 -6.15 -12.22 14.74
N LEU A 163 -6.44 -13.22 15.57
CA LEU A 163 -6.63 -13.07 17.01
C LEU A 163 -5.79 -14.09 17.77
N ILE A 164 -5.12 -13.63 18.82
CA ILE A 164 -4.39 -14.46 19.77
C ILE A 164 -5.21 -14.58 21.03
N ASN A 165 -5.42 -15.81 21.49
CA ASN A 165 -6.05 -16.06 22.78
C ASN A 165 -5.16 -15.54 23.92
N CYS A 166 -5.75 -14.74 24.79
CA CYS A 166 -5.07 -14.24 25.97
C CYS A 166 -5.23 -15.17 27.16
N THR A 167 -4.16 -15.35 27.93
CA THR A 167 -4.21 -16.05 29.22
C THR A 167 -5.01 -15.27 30.27
N ASN A 168 -4.95 -13.93 30.23
CA ASN A 168 -5.77 -13.05 31.05
C ASN A 168 -6.63 -12.15 30.14
N PRO A 169 -7.90 -12.53 29.89
CA PRO A 169 -8.81 -11.81 28.98
C PRO A 169 -9.07 -10.36 29.36
N ASN A 170 -8.96 -10.00 30.65
CA ASN A 170 -9.24 -8.65 31.16
C ASN A 170 -7.99 -7.76 31.19
N SER A 171 -6.86 -8.23 30.68
CA SER A 171 -5.63 -7.44 30.63
C SER A 171 -5.79 -6.25 29.67
N PRO A 172 -5.18 -5.08 29.96
CA PRO A 172 -5.10 -3.97 29.01
C PRO A 172 -4.47 -4.34 27.66
N ARG A 173 -3.78 -5.49 27.57
CA ARG A 173 -3.18 -6.00 26.33
C ARG A 173 -4.14 -6.90 25.52
N CYS A 174 -5.38 -7.08 25.95
CA CYS A 174 -6.34 -8.02 25.37
C CYS A 174 -7.66 -7.29 25.04
N GLN A 175 -7.53 -6.27 24.19
CA GLN A 175 -8.62 -5.39 23.77
C GLN A 175 -9.35 -5.88 22.51
N GLY A 176 -8.99 -7.07 22.02
CA GLY A 176 -9.66 -7.71 20.90
C GLY A 176 -11.00 -8.33 21.31
N PRO A 177 -11.83 -8.72 20.33
CA PRO A 177 -13.11 -9.38 20.58
C PRO A 177 -12.95 -10.61 21.48
N ASN A 178 -13.91 -10.85 22.38
CA ASN A 178 -13.92 -12.00 23.30
C ASN A 178 -12.65 -12.12 24.16
N GLY A 179 -12.04 -10.99 24.54
CA GLY A 179 -10.85 -10.96 25.41
C GLY A 179 -9.59 -11.51 24.73
N THR A 180 -9.52 -11.40 23.41
CA THR A 180 -8.35 -11.78 22.61
C THR A 180 -7.42 -10.58 22.37
N ARG A 181 -6.30 -10.79 21.70
CA ARG A 181 -5.42 -9.74 21.19
C ARG A 181 -5.38 -9.77 19.67
N PHE A 182 -5.49 -8.60 19.02
CA PHE A 182 -5.25 -8.49 17.59
C PHE A 182 -3.83 -8.89 17.20
N THR A 183 -3.72 -9.55 16.06
CA THR A 183 -2.47 -9.85 15.38
C THR A 183 -2.74 -9.77 13.87
N ALA A 184 -1.70 -9.93 13.07
CA ALA A 184 -1.80 -10.00 11.63
C ALA A 184 -0.70 -10.94 11.11
N SER A 185 -0.90 -11.46 9.91
CA SER A 185 0.02 -12.47 9.37
C SER A 185 0.07 -12.49 7.86
N ILE A 186 1.17 -13.05 7.35
CA ILE A 186 1.28 -13.51 5.97
C ILE A 186 1.40 -15.04 6.01
N ASN A 187 0.55 -15.76 5.28
CA ASN A 187 0.49 -17.24 5.28
C ASN A 187 0.43 -17.86 6.70
N ASN A 188 -0.37 -17.26 7.59
CA ASN A 188 -0.55 -17.70 8.98
C ASN A 188 0.72 -17.60 9.86
N ILE A 189 1.72 -16.84 9.40
CA ILE A 189 2.92 -16.49 10.18
C ILE A 189 2.84 -15.02 10.55
N SER A 190 2.72 -14.75 11.84
CA SER A 190 2.81 -13.39 12.38
C SER A 190 4.29 -13.07 12.63
N PHE A 191 4.80 -12.07 11.92
CA PHE A 191 6.22 -11.76 11.92
C PHE A 191 6.68 -11.19 13.25
N VAL A 192 7.77 -11.75 13.78
CA VAL A 192 8.44 -11.22 14.97
C VAL A 192 9.73 -10.51 14.56
N PHE A 193 9.79 -9.20 14.79
CA PHE A 193 11.02 -8.44 14.59
C PHE A 193 12.11 -8.87 15.58
N PRO A 194 13.33 -9.21 15.11
CA PRO A 194 14.47 -9.43 15.99
C PRO A 194 14.75 -8.20 16.87
N ARG A 195 15.15 -8.43 18.13
CA ARG A 195 15.40 -7.34 19.10
C ARG A 195 16.87 -6.95 19.25
N ARG A 196 17.79 -7.84 18.90
CA ARG A 196 19.22 -7.71 19.23
C ARG A 196 20.16 -7.70 18.03
N ASN A 197 19.72 -8.13 16.86
CA ASN A 197 20.53 -8.09 15.64
C ASN A 197 19.59 -7.80 14.49
N SER A 198 19.96 -6.92 13.56
CA SER A 198 19.20 -6.78 12.33
C SER A 198 19.26 -8.08 11.53
N LEU A 199 18.24 -8.32 10.68
CA LEU A 199 18.24 -9.49 9.80
C LEU A 199 19.49 -9.52 8.90
N MET A 200 19.89 -8.35 8.40
CA MET A 200 21.05 -8.19 7.53
C MET A 200 22.37 -8.52 8.27
N GLN A 201 22.53 -8.04 9.50
CA GLN A 201 23.70 -8.38 10.31
C GLN A 201 23.76 -9.88 10.59
N ALA A 202 22.62 -10.48 10.98
CA ALA A 202 22.55 -11.90 11.27
C ALA A 202 22.91 -12.75 10.04
N TYR A 203 22.46 -12.34 8.84
CA TYR A 203 22.80 -12.97 7.57
C TYR A 203 24.30 -12.87 7.27
N LEU A 204 24.87 -11.67 7.31
CA LEU A 204 26.28 -11.43 6.99
C LEU A 204 27.25 -12.13 7.94
N GLN A 205 26.89 -12.26 9.21
CA GLN A 205 27.71 -12.88 10.25
C GLN A 205 27.40 -14.38 10.45
N GLY A 206 26.47 -14.96 9.69
CA GLY A 206 26.06 -16.35 9.84
C GLY A 206 25.47 -16.68 11.22
N GLN A 207 24.85 -15.70 11.88
CA GLN A 207 24.28 -15.88 13.23
C GLN A 207 23.08 -16.82 13.18
N GLN A 208 23.14 -17.87 14.00
CA GLN A 208 22.06 -18.85 14.11
C GLN A 208 20.95 -18.36 15.05
N GLY A 209 19.72 -18.82 14.80
CA GLY A 209 18.58 -18.59 15.69
C GLY A 209 17.91 -17.20 15.61
N VAL A 210 18.35 -16.32 14.71
CA VAL A 210 17.71 -15.00 14.49
C VAL A 210 16.51 -15.11 13.55
N PHE A 211 16.65 -15.88 12.47
CA PHE A 211 15.59 -16.14 11.51
C PHE A 211 15.79 -17.50 10.83
N THR A 212 14.75 -17.98 10.15
CA THR A 212 14.82 -19.14 9.25
C THR A 212 14.38 -18.75 7.84
N THR A 213 14.76 -19.52 6.82
CA THR A 213 14.44 -19.23 5.40
C THR A 213 13.36 -20.14 4.82
N ASP A 214 12.55 -20.73 5.68
CA ASP A 214 11.51 -21.71 5.37
C ASP A 214 10.10 -21.08 5.30
N PHE A 215 10.00 -19.78 4.96
CA PHE A 215 8.71 -19.15 4.78
C PHE A 215 7.93 -19.86 3.65
N PRO A 216 6.67 -20.29 3.89
CA PRO A 216 5.95 -21.12 2.96
C PRO A 216 5.54 -20.35 1.71
N SER A 217 5.76 -20.94 0.54
CA SER A 217 5.42 -20.33 -0.76
C SER A 217 3.90 -20.27 -1.02
N SER A 218 3.10 -20.96 -0.22
CA SER A 218 1.64 -20.96 -0.21
C SER A 218 1.13 -21.20 1.21
N PRO A 219 -0.10 -20.79 1.57
CA PRO A 219 -0.67 -21.08 2.88
C PRO A 219 -0.71 -22.60 3.10
N LEU A 220 -0.28 -23.04 4.29
CA LEU A 220 -0.19 -24.46 4.64
C LEU A 220 -1.57 -25.13 4.70
N VAL A 221 -2.61 -24.36 4.97
CA VAL A 221 -4.01 -24.79 4.97
C VAL A 221 -4.76 -23.98 3.93
N LYS A 222 -5.42 -24.67 3.00
CA LYS A 222 -6.31 -24.04 2.02
C LYS A 222 -7.73 -24.01 2.56
N PHE A 223 -8.40 -22.89 2.38
CA PHE A 223 -9.79 -22.68 2.73
C PHE A 223 -10.38 -21.63 1.76
N ASP A 224 -11.68 -21.38 1.86
CA ASP A 224 -12.31 -20.24 1.18
C ASP A 224 -11.87 -18.95 1.88
N TYR A 225 -10.83 -18.29 1.36
CA TYR A 225 -10.17 -17.16 2.02
C TYR A 225 -11.11 -15.98 2.23
N THR A 226 -12.05 -15.77 1.30
CA THR A 226 -13.00 -14.65 1.32
C THR A 226 -14.40 -15.03 1.81
N GLY A 227 -14.61 -16.30 2.18
CA GLY A 227 -15.89 -16.84 2.63
C GLY A 227 -16.08 -16.80 4.15
N ASN A 228 -16.76 -17.80 4.69
CA ASN A 228 -16.91 -17.97 6.14
C ASN A 228 -15.75 -18.80 6.71
N VAL A 229 -14.77 -18.12 7.32
CA VAL A 229 -13.54 -18.77 7.81
C VAL A 229 -13.72 -19.30 9.23
N SER A 230 -13.48 -20.61 9.42
CA SER A 230 -13.54 -21.26 10.73
C SER A 230 -12.66 -20.56 11.76
N ARG A 231 -13.20 -20.33 12.97
CA ARG A 231 -12.49 -19.68 14.08
C ARG A 231 -11.17 -20.33 14.47
N GLY A 232 -11.03 -21.64 14.24
CA GLY A 232 -9.76 -22.36 14.49
C GLY A 232 -8.58 -21.89 13.62
N LEU A 233 -8.85 -21.17 12.53
CA LEU A 233 -7.84 -20.65 11.61
C LEU A 233 -7.45 -19.19 11.90
N TRP A 234 -8.04 -18.56 12.92
CA TRP A 234 -7.86 -17.12 13.17
C TRP A 234 -6.60 -16.81 13.97
N GLN A 235 -5.93 -17.82 14.53
CA GLN A 235 -4.73 -17.64 15.35
C GLN A 235 -3.46 -18.01 14.57
N PRO A 236 -2.68 -17.01 14.11
CA PRO A 236 -1.41 -17.27 13.47
C PRO A 236 -0.34 -17.72 14.44
N VAL A 237 0.72 -18.30 13.88
CA VAL A 237 1.91 -18.70 14.63
C VAL A 237 2.97 -17.61 14.51
N HIS A 238 3.59 -17.25 15.63
CA HIS A 238 4.68 -16.28 15.63
C HIS A 238 5.95 -16.87 15.02
N GLY A 239 6.65 -16.09 14.20
CA GLY A 239 7.96 -16.51 13.70
C GLY A 239 8.68 -15.44 12.90
N THR A 240 10.01 -15.52 12.90
CA THR A 240 10.89 -14.70 12.04
C THR A 240 11.33 -15.56 10.86
N LYS A 241 10.44 -15.71 9.86
CA LYS A 241 10.63 -16.56 8.69
C LYS A 241 10.77 -15.70 7.44
N LEU A 242 11.80 -15.96 6.64
CA LEU A 242 12.14 -15.21 5.41
C LEU A 242 11.91 -16.06 4.17
N VAL A 243 11.58 -15.39 3.07
CA VAL A 243 11.47 -15.99 1.74
C VAL A 243 12.84 -15.93 1.08
N LYS A 244 13.45 -17.08 0.81
CA LYS A 244 14.72 -17.15 0.09
C LYS A 244 14.51 -17.13 -1.43
N LEU A 245 15.21 -16.23 -2.10
CA LEU A 245 15.18 -16.00 -3.54
C LEU A 245 16.59 -16.07 -4.12
N LYS A 246 16.73 -16.72 -5.28
CA LYS A 246 17.96 -16.70 -6.06
C LYS A 246 18.08 -15.35 -6.78
N TYR A 247 19.30 -14.82 -6.85
CA TYR A 247 19.60 -13.65 -7.69
C TYR A 247 19.10 -13.85 -9.13
N GLY A 248 18.44 -12.84 -9.69
CA GLY A 248 17.93 -12.83 -11.06
C GLY A 248 16.66 -13.66 -11.29
N ALA A 249 16.08 -14.28 -10.26
CA ALA A 249 14.83 -15.02 -10.41
C ALA A 249 13.66 -14.09 -10.79
N ASN A 250 12.84 -14.50 -11.76
CA ASN A 250 11.57 -13.85 -12.05
C ASN A 250 10.53 -14.29 -11.03
N VAL A 251 10.10 -13.37 -10.17
CA VAL A 251 9.19 -13.64 -9.05
C VAL A 251 7.79 -13.16 -9.37
N GLN A 252 6.79 -14.00 -9.07
CA GLN A 252 5.39 -13.60 -8.98
C GLN A 252 4.91 -13.76 -7.54
N ILE A 253 4.26 -12.73 -7.00
CA ILE A 253 3.56 -12.81 -5.71
C ILE A 253 2.08 -12.52 -5.97
N VAL A 254 1.22 -13.44 -5.54
CA VAL A 254 -0.22 -13.18 -5.38
C VAL A 254 -0.47 -12.90 -3.91
N LEU A 255 -0.97 -11.71 -3.60
CA LEU A 255 -1.43 -11.30 -2.29
C LEU A 255 -2.94 -11.49 -2.25
N GLN A 256 -3.44 -12.29 -1.32
CA GLN A 256 -4.84 -12.68 -1.18
C GLN A 256 -5.34 -12.20 0.18
N ASP A 257 -6.28 -11.25 0.20
CA ASP A 257 -6.96 -10.86 1.42
C ASP A 257 -7.82 -12.02 1.96
N THR A 258 -7.99 -12.07 3.28
CA THR A 258 -8.84 -13.04 3.95
C THR A 258 -9.93 -12.36 4.76
N SER A 259 -11.08 -13.00 4.91
CA SER A 259 -12.17 -12.52 5.77
C SER A 259 -11.96 -12.85 7.27
N ILE A 260 -10.76 -13.27 7.67
CA ILE A 260 -10.39 -13.48 9.08
C ILE A 260 -10.46 -12.13 9.80
N VAL A 261 -11.24 -12.06 10.88
CA VAL A 261 -11.66 -10.80 11.55
C VAL A 261 -12.57 -9.95 10.66
N THR A 262 -12.07 -9.47 9.53
CA THR A 262 -12.80 -8.66 8.55
C THR A 262 -12.00 -8.59 7.25
N THR A 263 -12.65 -8.28 6.13
CA THR A 263 -11.96 -7.96 4.87
C THR A 263 -11.52 -6.50 4.88
N GLU A 264 -10.28 -6.23 4.51
CA GLU A 264 -9.71 -4.88 4.56
C GLU A 264 -8.74 -4.65 3.38
N GLU A 265 -8.60 -3.40 2.95
CA GLU A 265 -7.51 -3.07 2.03
C GLU A 265 -6.18 -3.10 2.79
N HIS A 266 -5.18 -3.76 2.22
CA HIS A 266 -3.85 -3.83 2.81
C HIS A 266 -2.80 -3.27 1.85
N PRO A 267 -2.22 -2.08 2.11
CA PRO A 267 -1.21 -1.47 1.25
C PRO A 267 0.11 -2.21 1.43
N MET A 268 0.34 -3.22 0.60
CA MET A 268 1.53 -4.08 0.69
C MET A 268 2.71 -3.42 -0.01
N HIS A 269 3.78 -3.22 0.74
CA HIS A 269 5.01 -2.56 0.32
C HIS A 269 6.19 -3.53 0.30
N ILE A 270 7.04 -3.45 -0.71
CA ILE A 270 8.28 -4.22 -0.82
C ILE A 270 9.47 -3.25 -0.83
N HIS A 271 10.36 -3.39 0.16
CA HIS A 271 11.60 -2.62 0.19
C HIS A 271 12.53 -3.08 -0.95
N GLY A 272 13.41 -2.19 -1.43
CA GLY A 272 14.42 -2.54 -2.42
C GLY A 272 13.90 -2.85 -3.83
N TYR A 273 12.59 -2.82 -4.06
CA TYR A 273 11.97 -3.13 -5.34
C TYR A 273 10.79 -2.19 -5.64
N ASN A 274 10.69 -1.79 -6.91
CA ASN A 274 9.40 -1.58 -7.54
C ASN A 274 9.01 -2.89 -8.26
N PHE A 275 7.71 -3.10 -8.48
CA PHE A 275 7.14 -4.28 -9.09
C PHE A 275 6.01 -3.90 -10.06
N TYR A 276 5.76 -4.77 -11.03
CA TYR A 276 4.63 -4.64 -11.97
C TYR A 276 3.37 -5.23 -11.35
N VAL A 277 2.31 -4.44 -11.24
CA VAL A 277 0.99 -4.94 -10.83
C VAL A 277 0.27 -5.50 -12.06
N VAL A 278 0.30 -6.82 -12.21
CA VAL A 278 -0.15 -7.50 -13.44
C VAL A 278 -1.62 -7.89 -13.41
N GLY A 279 -2.25 -7.95 -12.25
CA GLY A 279 -3.67 -8.27 -12.15
C GLY A 279 -4.22 -8.06 -10.75
N MET A 280 -5.53 -7.91 -10.67
CA MET A 280 -6.27 -7.86 -9.40
C MET A 280 -7.69 -8.37 -9.62
N GLY A 281 -8.33 -8.85 -8.56
CA GLY A 281 -9.68 -9.35 -8.62
C GLY A 281 -10.34 -9.43 -7.25
N THR A 282 -11.62 -9.78 -7.25
CA THR A 282 -12.41 -10.03 -6.04
C THR A 282 -12.53 -11.53 -5.80
N GLY A 283 -12.76 -11.93 -4.55
CA GLY A 283 -12.85 -13.33 -4.15
C GLY A 283 -11.48 -14.01 -4.07
N ASN A 284 -11.50 -15.34 -4.19
CA ASN A 284 -10.28 -16.14 -4.18
C ASN A 284 -9.61 -16.16 -5.55
N PHE A 285 -8.30 -15.92 -5.60
CA PHE A 285 -7.51 -16.06 -6.82
C PHE A 285 -7.57 -17.49 -7.37
N ASN A 286 -7.87 -17.59 -8.65
CA ASN A 286 -7.91 -18.82 -9.40
C ASN A 286 -6.69 -18.91 -10.33
N PRO A 287 -5.67 -19.74 -9.98
CA PRO A 287 -4.43 -19.84 -10.77
C PRO A 287 -4.64 -20.39 -12.18
N ALA A 288 -5.78 -21.02 -12.47
CA ALA A 288 -6.10 -21.56 -13.80
C ALA A 288 -6.83 -20.56 -14.71
N LYS A 289 -7.44 -19.50 -14.15
CA LYS A 289 -8.28 -18.55 -14.91
C LYS A 289 -7.75 -17.13 -14.89
N ASP A 290 -7.39 -16.62 -13.72
CA ASP A 290 -7.05 -15.21 -13.53
C ASP A 290 -5.79 -14.77 -14.28
N PRO A 291 -4.71 -15.59 -14.40
CA PRO A 291 -3.55 -15.21 -15.17
C PRO A 291 -3.81 -14.89 -16.64
N ALA A 292 -4.91 -15.40 -17.23
CA ALA A 292 -5.28 -15.11 -18.61
C ALA A 292 -5.68 -13.63 -18.81
N ASN A 293 -6.11 -12.96 -17.74
CA ASN A 293 -6.51 -11.55 -17.76
C ASN A 293 -5.39 -10.61 -17.29
N PHE A 294 -4.17 -11.11 -17.08
CA PHE A 294 -3.08 -10.26 -16.62
C PHE A 294 -2.70 -9.22 -17.67
N ASN A 295 -2.54 -7.98 -17.22
CA ASN A 295 -1.92 -6.93 -17.98
C ASN A 295 -0.41 -7.15 -18.03
N LEU A 296 0.08 -7.71 -19.13
CA LEU A 296 1.50 -7.91 -19.40
C LEU A 296 2.06 -6.89 -20.41
N ILE A 297 1.27 -5.90 -20.81
CA ILE A 297 1.62 -4.90 -21.83
C ILE A 297 2.05 -3.59 -21.17
N ASP A 298 1.21 -3.07 -20.28
CA ASP A 298 1.42 -1.79 -19.61
C ASP A 298 1.02 -1.79 -18.12
N PRO A 299 1.35 -2.84 -17.33
CA PRO A 299 1.06 -2.84 -15.91
C PRO A 299 1.74 -1.66 -15.21
N PRO A 300 1.09 -1.02 -14.23
CA PRO A 300 1.74 0.03 -13.47
C PRO A 300 2.91 -0.55 -12.66
N HIS A 301 3.97 0.22 -12.55
CA HIS A 301 5.18 -0.11 -11.81
C HIS A 301 5.16 0.65 -10.48
N ARG A 302 5.04 -0.07 -9.36
CA ARG A 302 4.79 0.51 -8.03
C ARG A 302 5.72 -0.09 -6.99
N ASN A 303 5.88 0.56 -5.85
CA ASN A 303 6.51 -0.06 -4.68
C ASN A 303 5.50 -0.49 -3.61
N THR A 304 4.26 0.02 -3.71
CA THR A 304 3.19 -0.26 -2.76
C THR A 304 1.86 -0.46 -3.50
N ILE A 305 1.12 -1.51 -3.17
CA ILE A 305 -0.20 -1.78 -3.76
C ILE A 305 -1.18 -2.31 -2.72
N GLY A 306 -2.39 -1.75 -2.71
CA GLY A 306 -3.50 -2.27 -1.91
C GLY A 306 -3.89 -3.68 -2.36
N THR A 307 -3.89 -4.64 -1.44
CA THR A 307 -4.60 -5.90 -1.64
C THR A 307 -6.08 -5.60 -1.45
N PRO A 308 -6.95 -5.80 -2.46
CA PRO A 308 -8.34 -5.37 -2.37
C PRO A 308 -9.09 -6.10 -1.24
N PRO A 309 -10.05 -5.43 -0.56
CA PRO A 309 -10.87 -6.07 0.46
C PRO A 309 -11.63 -7.27 -0.12
N GLY A 310 -11.43 -8.44 0.49
CA GLY A 310 -11.99 -9.71 0.05
C GLY A 310 -11.56 -10.09 -1.38
N GLY A 311 -10.34 -9.73 -1.77
CA GLY A 311 -9.84 -9.93 -3.13
C GLY A 311 -8.35 -10.28 -3.16
N TRP A 312 -7.76 -10.13 -4.34
CA TRP A 312 -6.37 -10.46 -4.59
C TRP A 312 -5.70 -9.48 -5.54
N VAL A 313 -4.38 -9.39 -5.44
CA VAL A 313 -3.52 -8.66 -6.38
C VAL A 313 -2.27 -9.48 -6.70
N ALA A 314 -1.90 -9.51 -7.98
CA ALA A 314 -0.72 -10.21 -8.49
C ALA A 314 0.34 -9.21 -8.93
N VAL A 315 1.56 -9.38 -8.43
CA VAL A 315 2.72 -8.55 -8.76
C VAL A 315 3.88 -9.37 -9.28
N ARG A 316 4.72 -8.76 -10.13
CA ARG A 316 5.93 -9.39 -10.69
C ARG A 316 7.13 -8.46 -10.62
N PHE A 317 8.30 -9.03 -10.30
CA PHE A 317 9.58 -8.34 -10.31
C PHE A 317 10.71 -9.35 -10.55
N VAL A 318 11.93 -8.84 -10.82
CA VAL A 318 13.14 -9.66 -10.90
C VAL A 318 13.89 -9.49 -9.58
N ALA A 319 14.31 -10.57 -8.93
CA ALA A 319 15.07 -10.51 -7.68
C ALA A 319 16.55 -10.20 -7.96
N ASP A 320 16.85 -9.01 -8.44
CA ASP A 320 18.18 -8.55 -8.90
C ASP A 320 18.90 -7.61 -7.92
N ASN A 321 18.37 -7.44 -6.71
CA ASN A 321 18.94 -6.65 -5.65
C ASN A 321 19.29 -7.54 -4.43
N PRO A 322 20.56 -7.99 -4.29
CA PRO A 322 21.00 -8.87 -3.20
C PRO A 322 20.87 -8.20 -1.82
N GLY A 323 20.40 -8.95 -0.83
CA GLY A 323 20.19 -8.43 0.52
C GLY A 323 18.93 -8.98 1.17
N ILE A 324 18.49 -8.32 2.24
CA ILE A 324 17.24 -8.66 2.93
C ILE A 324 16.29 -7.46 2.86
N TRP A 325 15.12 -7.69 2.26
CA TRP A 325 14.14 -6.66 1.95
C TRP A 325 12.81 -6.95 2.62
N LEU A 326 12.32 -6.01 3.43
CA LEU A 326 11.04 -6.17 4.12
C LEU A 326 9.88 -6.13 3.11
N LEU A 327 8.95 -7.09 3.23
CA LEU A 327 7.64 -7.08 2.58
C LEU A 327 6.60 -6.95 3.69
N HIS A 328 5.83 -5.87 3.71
CA HIS A 328 4.89 -5.62 4.81
C HIS A 328 3.68 -4.80 4.40
N CYS A 329 2.62 -4.87 5.21
CA CYS A 329 1.55 -3.88 5.14
C CYS A 329 2.05 -2.53 5.67
N HIS A 330 1.71 -1.45 4.96
CA HIS A 330 2.09 -0.09 5.30
C HIS A 330 1.09 0.62 6.24
N ILE A 331 0.16 -0.15 6.82
CA ILE A 331 -0.60 0.24 8.01
C ILE A 331 0.24 -0.12 9.23
N ASP A 332 0.63 0.86 10.03
CA ASP A 332 1.59 0.70 11.13
C ASP A 332 1.08 -0.24 12.23
N SER A 333 -0.22 -0.21 12.52
CA SER A 333 -0.83 -1.19 13.44
C SER A 333 -0.67 -2.62 12.92
N HIS A 334 -0.86 -2.86 11.62
CA HIS A 334 -0.73 -4.19 11.02
C HIS A 334 0.71 -4.66 10.96
N LEU A 335 1.64 -3.76 10.62
CA LEU A 335 3.08 -4.01 10.66
C LEU A 335 3.50 -4.48 12.06
N THR A 336 3.11 -3.73 13.09
CA THR A 336 3.46 -4.05 14.49
C THR A 336 2.74 -5.30 15.01
N TRP A 337 1.61 -5.68 14.42
CA TRP A 337 0.89 -6.92 14.68
C TRP A 337 1.44 -8.15 13.93
N GLY A 338 2.40 -7.95 13.02
CA GLY A 338 3.13 -9.01 12.34
C GLY A 338 2.72 -9.27 10.89
N LEU A 339 2.01 -8.34 10.24
CA LEU A 339 1.68 -8.40 8.80
C LEU A 339 2.91 -8.10 7.93
N ALA A 340 3.94 -8.94 8.05
CA ALA A 340 5.21 -8.78 7.39
C ALA A 340 5.89 -10.13 7.10
N THR A 341 6.89 -10.08 6.24
CA THR A 341 7.96 -11.06 6.06
C THR A 341 9.16 -10.32 5.46
N ALA A 342 10.25 -11.00 5.15
CA ALA A 342 11.32 -10.39 4.36
C ALA A 342 11.83 -11.35 3.28
N LEU A 343 12.27 -10.77 2.18
CA LEU A 343 12.85 -11.43 1.02
C LEU A 343 14.36 -11.45 1.20
N LEU A 344 14.96 -12.63 1.36
CA LEU A 344 16.40 -12.83 1.33
C LEU A 344 16.79 -13.16 -0.11
N VAL A 345 17.44 -12.20 -0.77
CA VAL A 345 17.95 -12.35 -2.13
C VAL A 345 19.43 -12.67 -2.05
N GLU A 346 19.80 -13.87 -2.51
CA GLU A 346 21.19 -14.33 -2.53
C GLU A 346 22.07 -13.45 -3.41
N ASN A 347 23.39 -13.50 -3.17
CA ASN A 347 24.37 -12.94 -4.10
C ASN A 347 24.33 -13.69 -5.45
N GLY A 348 24.55 -12.96 -6.53
CA GLY A 348 24.89 -13.49 -7.85
C GLY A 348 26.37 -13.82 -7.96
N VAL A 349 26.89 -13.82 -9.20
CA VAL A 349 28.28 -14.23 -9.50
C VAL A 349 29.25 -13.06 -9.36
N GLY A 350 28.82 -11.85 -9.74
CA GLY A 350 29.66 -10.66 -9.77
C GLY A 350 29.70 -9.89 -8.45
N THR A 351 30.72 -9.05 -8.31
CA THR A 351 30.83 -8.06 -7.21
C THR A 351 29.64 -7.11 -7.18
N LEU A 352 29.17 -6.64 -8.34
CA LEU A 352 27.97 -5.80 -8.46
C LEU A 352 26.65 -6.55 -8.24
N GLN A 353 26.72 -7.88 -8.11
CA GLN A 353 25.59 -8.75 -7.81
C GLN A 353 25.68 -9.30 -6.39
N SER A 354 26.47 -8.66 -5.52
CA SER A 354 26.69 -9.11 -4.15
C SER A 354 26.38 -7.98 -3.17
N VAL A 355 25.94 -8.37 -1.97
CA VAL A 355 25.77 -7.47 -0.84
C VAL A 355 27.08 -6.73 -0.54
N LEU A 356 26.97 -5.42 -0.33
CA LEU A 356 28.09 -4.59 0.12
C LEU A 356 28.44 -4.85 1.59
N SER A 357 29.71 -4.69 1.94
CA SER A 357 30.14 -4.69 3.33
C SER A 357 29.40 -3.60 4.13
N PRO A 358 29.04 -3.87 5.40
CA PRO A 358 28.35 -2.89 6.22
C PRO A 358 29.25 -1.65 6.45
N PRO A 359 28.69 -0.44 6.53
CA PRO A 359 29.43 0.75 6.93
C PRO A 359 30.09 0.58 8.31
N LEU A 360 31.26 1.20 8.50
CA LEU A 360 32.02 1.10 9.76
C LEU A 360 31.29 1.72 10.96
N ASP A 361 30.39 2.65 10.69
CA ASP A 361 29.58 3.40 11.63
C ASP A 361 28.15 2.84 11.77
N LEU A 362 27.90 1.61 11.30
CA LEU A 362 26.61 0.95 11.47
C LEU A 362 26.26 0.88 12.97
N PRO A 363 25.07 1.39 13.39
CA PRO A 363 24.68 1.39 14.79
C PRO A 363 24.72 -0.01 15.39
N ARG A 364 25.32 -0.13 16.58
CA ARG A 364 25.34 -1.38 17.35
C ARG A 364 23.94 -1.63 17.93
N CYS A 365 23.53 -2.90 17.91
CA CYS A 365 22.25 -3.33 18.44
C CYS A 365 22.21 -3.41 19.97
#